data_AF-A0A7L8UJ29-F1
#
_entry.id   AF-A0A7L8UJ29-F1
#
_cell.length_a   1.000
_cell.length_b   1.000
_cell.length_c   1.000
_cell.angle_alpha   90.00
_cell.angle_beta   90.00
_cell.angle_gamma   90.00
#
_symmetry.space_group_name_H-M   'P 1'
#
loop_
_entity.id
_entity.type
_entity.pdbx_description
1 polymer ?
#
loop_
_entity_poly.entity_id
_entity_poly.type
_entity_poly.pdbx_seq_one_letter_code
_entity_poly.pdbx_strand_id
1 'polypeptide(L)'
;MLNSLNKNQLYVSISISFLLFIIFNFIIGPSSVFGLAEFIQNKTGYFFGVGINTLDYFLISLIPFIGLLINSKRKIHSWIEILKVYLTILLSCIGTFSVGLCFLISKIGSASENPLIPQYLRVEPFKGYSSFLIALGIVLAFSLVKNGVKETENRIEEIGMKNE
;
A
#
# COMPACT_ATOMS: atom_id res chain seq x y z
N MET A 1 17.71 -1.70 -17.65
CA MET A 1 16.25 -1.77 -17.42
C MET A 1 15.55 -0.41 -17.51
N LEU A 2 16.23 0.73 -17.28
CA LEU A 2 15.65 2.09 -17.37
C LEU A 2 15.77 2.80 -18.75
N ASN A 3 16.26 2.11 -19.79
CA ASN A 3 16.58 2.72 -21.09
C ASN A 3 15.37 2.95 -22.02
N SER A 4 14.16 2.50 -21.66
CA SER A 4 12.95 2.68 -22.49
C SER A 4 12.20 3.99 -22.23
N LEU A 5 12.69 4.84 -21.32
CA LEU A 5 12.03 6.08 -20.91
C LEU A 5 12.63 7.32 -21.57
N ASN A 6 11.77 8.30 -21.86
CA ASN A 6 12.22 9.66 -22.13
C ASN A 6 12.91 10.20 -20.85
N LYS A 7 14.17 10.65 -20.97
CA LYS A 7 15.06 10.97 -19.83
C LYS A 7 14.38 11.87 -18.80
N ASN A 8 13.63 12.88 -19.24
CA ASN A 8 12.95 13.82 -18.35
C ASN A 8 11.89 13.15 -17.48
N GLN A 9 11.10 12.20 -18.02
CA GLN A 9 10.05 11.50 -17.27
C GLN A 9 10.61 10.46 -16.29
N LEU A 10 11.78 9.88 -16.62
CA LEU A 10 12.54 9.04 -15.71
C LEU A 10 12.92 9.81 -14.43
N TYR A 11 13.53 10.99 -14.61
CA TYR A 11 13.95 11.85 -13.50
C TYR A 11 12.77 12.25 -12.63
N VAL A 12 11.63 12.53 -13.26
CA VAL A 12 10.38 12.84 -12.56
C VAL A 12 9.89 11.70 -11.69
N SER A 13 9.83 10.48 -12.24
CA SER A 13 9.42 9.31 -11.46
C SER A 13 10.38 9.06 -10.30
N ILE A 14 11.69 9.20 -10.52
CA ILE A 14 12.73 9.07 -9.49
C ILE A 14 12.53 10.13 -8.40
N SER A 15 12.33 11.40 -8.77
CA SER A 15 12.10 12.50 -7.83
C SER A 15 10.86 12.27 -6.97
N ILE A 16 9.76 11.82 -7.57
CA ILE A 16 8.53 11.49 -6.85
C ILE A 16 8.77 10.31 -5.90
N SER A 17 9.45 9.24 -6.35
CA SER A 17 9.80 8.11 -5.49
C SER A 17 10.65 8.55 -4.30
N PHE A 18 11.65 9.39 -4.54
CA PHE A 18 12.55 9.87 -3.50
C PHE A 18 11.81 10.72 -2.46
N LEU A 19 10.92 11.60 -2.92
CA LEU A 19 10.11 12.44 -2.05
C LEU A 19 9.13 11.60 -1.21
N LEU A 20 8.47 10.61 -1.83
CA LEU A 20 7.63 9.64 -1.12
C LEU A 20 8.41 8.79 -0.12
N PHE A 21 9.64 8.38 -0.45
CA PHE A 21 10.50 7.65 0.46
C PHE A 21 10.82 8.47 1.70
N ILE A 22 11.14 9.77 1.54
CA ILE A 22 11.38 10.67 2.67
C ILE A 22 10.12 10.82 3.53
N ILE A 23 8.97 11.08 2.89
CA ILE A 23 7.69 11.23 3.61
C ILE A 23 7.39 9.96 4.42
N PHE A 24 7.49 8.77 3.82
CA PHE A 24 7.16 7.53 4.51
C PHE A 24 8.14 7.15 5.60
N ASN A 25 9.44 7.40 5.44
CA ASN A 25 10.42 7.00 6.45
C ASN A 25 10.60 8.03 7.56
N PHE A 26 10.54 9.32 7.27
CA PHE A 26 10.92 10.37 8.23
C PHE A 26 9.74 11.16 8.79
N ILE A 27 8.61 11.25 8.07
CA ILE A 27 7.44 12.02 8.53
C ILE A 27 6.38 11.08 9.10
N ILE A 28 6.05 10.03 8.33
CA ILE A 28 4.93 9.12 8.63
C ILE A 28 5.41 7.93 9.45
N GLY A 29 6.55 7.30 9.11
CA GLY A 29 6.98 6.00 9.66
C GLY A 29 6.98 5.91 11.20
N PRO A 30 7.78 6.70 11.93
CA PRO A 30 7.89 6.60 13.38
C PRO A 30 6.65 7.14 14.13
N SER A 31 5.84 7.97 13.48
CA SER A 31 4.78 8.75 14.12
C SER A 31 3.37 8.20 13.85
N SER A 32 3.15 7.60 12.68
CA SER A 32 1.80 7.21 12.22
C SER A 32 1.38 5.84 12.70
N VAL A 33 2.28 4.85 12.75
CA VAL A 33 1.90 3.49 13.15
C VAL A 33 1.64 3.44 14.66
N PHE A 34 2.52 4.08 15.44
CA PHE A 34 2.35 4.24 16.89
C PHE A 34 1.16 5.15 17.25
N GLY A 35 1.08 6.33 16.62
CA GLY A 35 0.04 7.31 16.93
C GLY A 35 -1.35 6.88 16.50
N LEU A 36 -1.52 6.14 15.40
CA LEU A 36 -2.84 5.72 14.94
C LEU A 36 -3.38 4.55 15.76
N ALA A 37 -2.55 3.55 16.10
CA ALA A 37 -2.95 2.45 16.96
C ALA A 37 -3.34 2.95 18.36
N GLU A 38 -2.51 3.81 18.95
CA GLU A 38 -2.77 4.46 20.23
C GLU A 38 -4.02 5.36 20.18
N PHE A 39 -4.19 6.14 19.11
CA PHE A 39 -5.38 6.98 18.91
C PHE A 39 -6.67 6.15 18.82
N ILE A 40 -6.67 5.09 18.02
CA ILE A 40 -7.86 4.23 17.86
C ILE A 40 -8.14 3.52 19.18
N GLN A 41 -7.13 3.00 19.87
CA GLN A 41 -7.28 2.39 21.19
C GLN A 41 -7.86 3.35 22.22
N ASN A 42 -7.37 4.59 22.28
CA ASN A 42 -7.88 5.63 23.17
C ASN A 42 -9.33 6.02 22.86
N LYS A 43 -9.77 5.90 21.60
CA LYS A 43 -11.15 6.24 21.19
C LYS A 43 -12.13 5.08 21.30
N THR A 44 -11.68 3.86 21.09
CA THR A 44 -12.54 2.66 21.02
C THR A 44 -12.49 1.82 22.29
N GLY A 45 -11.54 2.07 23.18
CA GLY A 45 -11.25 1.22 24.34
C GLY A 45 -10.70 -0.15 23.95
N TYR A 46 -10.40 -0.35 22.66
CA TYR A 46 -10.02 -1.64 22.10
C TYR A 46 -8.51 -1.77 22.06
N PHE A 47 -7.96 -2.78 22.75
CA PHE A 47 -6.53 -3.08 22.69
C PHE A 47 -6.19 -3.70 21.34
N PHE A 48 -5.40 -2.99 20.54
CA PHE A 48 -4.85 -3.53 19.31
C PHE A 48 -3.50 -4.17 19.61
N GLY A 49 -3.46 -5.49 19.78
CA GLY A 49 -2.21 -6.26 19.86
C GLY A 49 -1.49 -6.38 18.51
N VAL A 50 -1.47 -5.30 17.71
CA VAL A 50 -0.73 -5.21 16.45
C VAL A 50 0.72 -4.91 16.83
N GLY A 51 1.54 -5.95 16.79
CA GLY A 51 2.96 -5.83 17.07
C GLY A 51 3.65 -5.08 15.95
N ILE A 52 4.55 -4.16 16.31
CA ILE A 52 5.34 -3.43 15.33
C ILE A 52 6.40 -4.36 14.78
N ASN A 53 6.25 -4.73 13.52
CA ASN A 53 7.23 -5.59 12.85
C ASN A 53 8.19 -4.72 12.02
N THR A 54 9.49 -4.96 12.15
CA THR A 54 10.50 -4.30 11.30
C THR A 54 10.23 -4.55 9.81
N LEU A 55 9.57 -5.68 9.50
CA LEU A 55 9.09 -5.98 8.16
C LEU A 55 8.01 -5.02 7.64
N ASP A 56 7.17 -4.46 8.51
CA ASP A 56 6.14 -3.48 8.10
C ASP A 56 6.79 -2.20 7.58
N TYR A 57 7.78 -1.70 8.33
CA TYR A 57 8.60 -0.57 7.92
C TYR A 57 9.32 -0.83 6.60
N PHE A 58 9.93 -2.01 6.48
CA PHE A 58 10.61 -2.40 5.26
C PHE A 58 9.65 -2.40 4.07
N LEU A 59 8.47 -3.02 4.20
CA LEU A 59 7.48 -3.09 3.12
C LEU A 59 6.94 -1.71 2.73
N ILE A 60 6.64 -0.85 3.72
CA ILE A 60 6.19 0.53 3.46
C ILE A 60 7.30 1.33 2.76
N SER A 61 8.54 1.19 3.18
CA SER A 61 9.70 1.84 2.55
C SER A 61 9.94 1.38 1.11
N LEU A 62 9.42 0.20 0.74
CA LEU A 62 9.54 -0.37 -0.59
C LEU A 62 8.47 0.17 -1.56
N ILE A 63 7.37 0.75 -1.07
CA ILE A 63 6.28 1.29 -1.90
C ILE A 63 6.79 2.27 -2.99
N PRO A 64 7.66 3.25 -2.67
CA PRO A 64 8.20 4.16 -3.69
C PRO A 64 9.00 3.43 -4.78
N PHE A 65 9.78 2.40 -4.40
CA PHE A 65 10.55 1.60 -5.32
C PHE A 65 9.65 0.75 -6.24
N ILE A 66 8.59 0.17 -5.69
CA ILE A 66 7.61 -0.60 -6.46
C ILE A 66 6.88 0.28 -7.47
N GLY A 67 6.45 1.48 -7.07
CA GLY A 67 5.84 2.42 -7.99
C GLY A 67 6.78 2.85 -9.11
N LEU A 68 8.08 3.04 -8.82
CA LEU A 68 9.10 3.29 -9.84
C LEU A 68 9.22 2.12 -10.82
N LEU A 69 9.29 0.89 -10.30
CA LEU A 69 9.44 -0.31 -11.12
C LEU A 69 8.25 -0.50 -12.06
N ILE A 70 7.02 -0.26 -11.58
CA ILE A 70 5.81 -0.33 -12.39
C ILE A 70 5.79 0.77 -13.45
N ASN A 71 6.10 2.01 -13.07
CA ASN A 71 6.14 3.14 -14.01
C ASN A 71 7.21 2.93 -15.10
N SER A 72 8.36 2.35 -14.76
CA SER A 72 9.45 2.12 -15.73
C SER A 72 9.09 1.19 -16.90
N LYS A 73 8.04 0.37 -16.76
CA LYS A 73 7.60 -0.59 -17.78
C LYS A 73 6.52 -0.04 -18.71
N ARG A 74 5.99 1.15 -18.46
CA ARG A 74 4.93 1.74 -19.29
C ARG A 74 5.52 2.38 -20.55
N LYS A 75 4.69 2.56 -21.58
CA LYS A 75 5.03 3.34 -22.78
C LYS A 75 4.64 4.81 -22.64
N ILE A 76 3.57 5.09 -21.89
CA ILE A 76 2.98 6.43 -21.71
C ILE A 76 3.27 6.90 -20.29
N HIS A 77 3.79 8.12 -20.19
CA HIS A 77 4.33 8.68 -18.95
C HIS A 77 3.82 10.11 -18.75
N SER A 78 2.51 10.26 -18.59
CA SER A 78 1.95 11.50 -18.06
C SER A 78 2.20 11.57 -16.55
N TRP A 79 2.50 12.75 -16.02
CA TRP A 79 2.64 13.00 -14.58
C TRP A 79 1.42 12.53 -13.77
N ILE A 80 0.22 12.73 -14.33
CA ILE A 80 -1.05 12.30 -13.72
C ILE A 80 -1.11 10.77 -13.62
N GLU A 81 -0.61 10.05 -14.63
CA GLU A 81 -0.58 8.59 -14.59
C GLU A 81 0.43 8.05 -13.58
N ILE A 82 1.62 8.66 -13.50
CA ILE A 82 2.64 8.33 -12.50
C ILE A 82 2.05 8.48 -11.10
N LEU A 83 1.37 9.59 -10.83
CA LEU A 83 0.72 9.85 -9.53
C LEU A 83 -0.39 8.82 -9.24
N LYS A 84 -1.23 8.49 -10.25
CA LYS A 84 -2.27 7.48 -10.12
C LYS A 84 -1.70 6.13 -9.71
N VAL A 85 -0.55 5.71 -10.25
CA VAL A 85 0.10 4.45 -9.87
C VAL A 85 0.45 4.44 -8.38
N TYR A 86 1.12 5.48 -7.88
CA TYR A 86 1.44 5.56 -6.44
C TYR A 86 0.18 5.58 -5.58
N LEU A 87 -0.85 6.32 -6.00
CA LEU A 87 -2.12 6.38 -5.28
C LEU A 87 -2.81 5.01 -5.24
N THR A 88 -2.82 4.26 -6.35
CA THR A 88 -3.37 2.90 -6.39
C THR A 88 -2.63 1.96 -5.45
N ILE A 89 -1.29 2.03 -5.38
CA ILE A 89 -0.50 1.21 -4.46
C ILE A 89 -0.87 1.54 -3.01
N LEU A 90 -0.97 2.82 -2.67
CA LEU A 90 -1.30 3.26 -1.31
C LEU A 90 -2.71 2.86 -0.90
N LEU A 91 -3.71 3.13 -1.75
CA LEU A 91 -5.10 2.76 -1.47
C LEU A 91 -5.27 1.25 -1.34
N SER A 92 -4.54 0.47 -2.15
CA SER A 92 -4.56 -0.99 -2.05
C SER A 92 -3.97 -1.49 -0.73
N CYS A 93 -2.86 -0.92 -0.28
CA CYS A 93 -2.26 -1.26 1.02
C CYS A 93 -3.18 -0.86 2.19
N ILE A 94 -3.76 0.34 2.14
CA ILE A 94 -4.71 0.82 3.16
C ILE A 94 -5.95 -0.08 3.19
N GLY A 95 -6.50 -0.42 2.02
CA GLY A 95 -7.69 -1.25 1.91
C GLY A 95 -7.49 -2.66 2.45
N THR A 96 -6.42 -3.34 2.04
CA THR A 96 -6.08 -4.68 2.53
C THR A 96 -5.78 -4.69 4.03
N PHE A 97 -5.04 -3.71 4.53
CA PHE A 97 -4.79 -3.55 5.96
C PHE A 97 -6.11 -3.32 6.74
N SER A 98 -6.98 -2.45 6.23
CA SER A 98 -8.29 -2.15 6.85
C SER A 98 -9.22 -3.36 6.88
N VAL A 99 -9.26 -4.15 5.80
CA VAL A 99 -10.02 -5.41 5.75
C VAL A 99 -9.48 -6.41 6.76
N GLY A 100 -8.15 -6.58 6.82
CA GLY A 100 -7.54 -7.48 7.79
C GLY A 100 -7.74 -7.03 9.24
N LEU A 101 -7.74 -5.72 9.49
CA LEU A 101 -8.09 -5.13 10.79
C LEU A 101 -9.57 -5.37 11.15
N CYS A 102 -10.48 -5.18 10.20
CA CYS A 102 -11.90 -5.44 10.39
C CYS A 102 -12.16 -6.92 10.69
N PHE A 103 -11.45 -7.83 10.00
CA PHE A 103 -11.48 -9.26 10.29
C PHE A 103 -10.97 -9.57 11.69
N LEU A 104 -9.86 -8.95 12.11
CA LEU A 104 -9.36 -9.07 13.49
C LEU A 104 -10.43 -8.66 14.49
N ILE A 105 -11.02 -7.47 14.35
CA ILE A 105 -12.02 -6.95 15.28
C ILE A 105 -13.27 -7.84 15.30
N SER A 106 -13.74 -8.28 14.14
CA SER A 106 -15.05 -8.93 14.01
C SER A 106 -15.05 -10.43 14.30
N LYS A 107 -13.94 -11.14 14.03
CA LYS A 107 -13.89 -12.61 14.11
C LYS A 107 -12.95 -13.15 15.18
N ILE A 108 -11.81 -12.50 15.37
CA ILE A 108 -10.78 -12.94 16.35
C ILE A 108 -10.92 -12.15 17.66
N GLY A 109 -11.35 -10.91 17.52
CA GLY A 109 -11.44 -9.91 18.56
C GLY A 109 -12.86 -9.59 19.00
N SER A 110 -13.87 -10.32 18.51
CA SER A 110 -15.21 -10.22 19.07
C SER A 110 -15.14 -10.49 20.57
N ALA A 111 -15.90 -9.72 21.36
CA ALA A 111 -15.91 -9.88 22.80
C ALA A 111 -16.31 -11.30 23.15
N SER A 112 -15.34 -12.13 23.49
CA SER A 112 -15.59 -13.37 24.21
C SER A 112 -16.35 -12.98 25.48
N GLU A 113 -17.59 -13.45 25.62
CA GLU A 113 -18.36 -13.35 26.87
C GLU A 113 -17.67 -14.07 28.03
N ASN A 114 -16.60 -14.83 27.76
CA ASN A 114 -15.83 -15.55 28.76
C ASN A 114 -14.88 -14.60 29.52
N PRO A 115 -15.11 -14.33 30.81
CA PRO A 115 -14.31 -13.41 31.64
C PRO A 115 -12.90 -13.93 31.95
N LEU A 116 -12.59 -15.18 31.59
CA LEU A 116 -11.29 -15.82 31.83
C LEU A 116 -10.25 -15.52 30.74
N ILE A 117 -10.63 -14.85 29.65
CA ILE A 117 -9.70 -14.47 28.56
C ILE A 117 -9.50 -12.96 28.60
N PRO A 118 -8.40 -12.49 29.22
CA PRO A 118 -8.09 -11.08 29.29
C PRO A 118 -7.99 -10.44 27.91
N GLN A 119 -8.55 -9.23 27.77
CA GLN A 119 -8.58 -8.48 26.51
C GLN A 119 -7.19 -8.16 25.95
N TYR A 120 -6.15 -8.13 26.79
CA TYR A 120 -4.76 -7.90 26.39
C TYR A 120 -4.07 -9.11 25.73
N LEU A 121 -4.65 -10.32 25.78
CA LEU A 121 -4.16 -11.49 25.05
C LEU A 121 -4.61 -11.49 23.58
N ARG A 122 -5.39 -10.49 23.15
CA ARG A 122 -5.79 -10.32 21.75
C ARG A 122 -4.62 -9.76 20.94
N VAL A 123 -3.83 -10.70 20.46
CA VAL A 123 -2.68 -10.45 19.59
C VAL A 123 -3.04 -10.80 18.15
N GLU A 124 -2.21 -10.36 17.21
CA GLU A 124 -2.26 -10.86 15.84
C GLU A 124 -2.33 -12.40 15.80
N PRO A 125 -3.10 -13.01 14.87
CA PRO A 125 -3.25 -14.46 14.78
C PRO A 125 -1.91 -15.18 14.54
N PHE A 126 -0.93 -14.47 13.97
CA PHE A 126 0.47 -14.90 13.91
C PHE A 126 1.37 -13.67 13.84
N LYS A 127 2.65 -13.84 14.18
CA LYS A 127 3.65 -12.77 14.14
C LYS A 127 3.89 -12.31 12.70
N GLY A 128 3.55 -11.06 12.37
CA GLY A 128 3.70 -10.49 11.03
C GLY A 128 2.42 -10.55 10.20
N TYR A 129 1.27 -10.64 10.85
CA TYR A 129 -0.04 -10.57 10.17
C TYR A 129 -0.22 -9.21 9.47
N SER A 130 0.17 -8.11 10.13
CA SER A 130 0.28 -6.79 9.52
C SER A 130 1.11 -6.80 8.22
N SER A 131 2.30 -7.39 8.28
CA SER A 131 3.24 -7.47 7.15
C SER A 131 2.63 -8.24 5.98
N PHE A 132 1.93 -9.33 6.28
CA PHE A 132 1.24 -10.15 5.29
C PHE A 132 0.14 -9.34 4.57
N LEU A 133 -0.65 -8.56 5.31
CA LEU A 133 -1.70 -7.71 4.72
C LEU A 133 -1.11 -6.62 3.84
N ILE A 134 -0.03 -5.96 4.27
CA ILE A 134 0.66 -4.94 3.46
C ILE A 134 1.20 -5.58 2.17
N ALA A 135 1.82 -6.76 2.27
CA ALA A 135 2.32 -7.50 1.11
C ALA A 135 1.18 -7.87 0.14
N LEU A 136 0.03 -8.31 0.65
CA LEU A 136 -1.17 -8.55 -0.16
C LEU A 136 -1.63 -7.27 -0.87
N GLY A 137 -1.63 -6.14 -0.17
CA GLY A 137 -1.95 -4.84 -0.75
C GLY A 137 -1.03 -4.45 -1.91
N ILE A 138 0.27 -4.69 -1.77
CA ILE A 138 1.25 -4.48 -2.83
C ILE A 138 0.97 -5.39 -4.05
N VAL A 139 0.71 -6.67 -3.82
CA VAL A 139 0.40 -7.66 -4.88
C VAL A 139 -0.90 -7.28 -5.61
N LEU A 140 -1.92 -6.86 -4.88
CA LEU A 140 -3.20 -6.44 -5.43
C LEU A 140 -3.03 -5.17 -6.28
N ALA A 141 -2.23 -4.21 -5.82
CA ALA A 141 -1.91 -3.00 -6.60
C ALA A 141 -1.23 -3.35 -7.93
N PHE A 142 -0.29 -4.31 -7.92
CA PHE A 142 0.37 -4.76 -9.14
C PHE A 142 -0.63 -5.31 -10.16
N SER A 143 -1.62 -6.07 -9.70
CA SER A 143 -2.69 -6.63 -10.55
C SER A 143 -3.59 -5.53 -11.11
N LEU A 144 -4.02 -4.57 -10.29
CA LEU A 144 -4.86 -3.44 -10.71
C LEU A 144 -4.16 -2.56 -11.74
N VAL A 145 -2.90 -2.21 -11.49
CA VAL A 145 -2.15 -1.34 -12.40
C VAL A 145 -1.86 -2.06 -13.72
N LYS A 146 -1.57 -3.37 -13.70
CA LYS A 146 -1.37 -4.18 -14.92
C LYS A 146 -2.62 -4.20 -15.81
N ASN A 147 -3.80 -4.37 -15.22
CA ASN A 147 -5.06 -4.37 -15.98
C ASN A 147 -5.35 -2.99 -16.60
N GLY A 148 -5.11 -1.91 -15.85
CA GLY A 148 -5.26 -0.54 -16.37
C GLY A 148 -4.30 -0.19 -17.52
N VAL A 149 -3.09 -0.79 -17.57
CA VAL A 149 -2.18 -0.64 -18.72
C VAL A 149 -2.78 -1.27 -19.98
N LYS A 150 -3.22 -2.52 -19.89
CA LYS A 150 -3.81 -3.24 -21.04
C LYS A 150 -5.03 -2.51 -21.61
N GLU A 151 -5.88 -1.99 -20.74
CA GLU A 151 -7.07 -1.23 -21.14
C GLU A 151 -6.71 0.09 -21.86
N THR A 152 -5.64 0.76 -21.41
CA THR A 152 -5.17 2.00 -22.04
C THR A 152 -4.53 1.73 -23.41
N GLU A 153 -3.76 0.63 -23.54
CA GLU A 153 -3.15 0.23 -24.82
C GLU A 153 -4.23 -0.12 -25.86
N ASN A 154 -5.23 -0.92 -25.49
CA ASN A 154 -6.34 -1.28 -26.39
C ASN A 154 -7.12 -0.06 -26.88
N ARG A 155 -7.39 0.92 -26.01
CA ARG A 155 -8.09 2.16 -26.40
C ARG A 155 -7.31 2.98 -27.43
N ILE A 156 -5.99 2.98 -27.37
CA ILE A 156 -5.15 3.74 -28.30
C ILE A 156 -5.14 3.06 -29.68
N GLU A 157 -5.06 1.73 -29.71
CA GLU A 157 -5.17 0.96 -30.95
C GLU A 157 -6.53 1.18 -31.63
N GLU A 158 -7.64 1.19 -30.87
CA GLU A 158 -8.97 1.49 -31.40
C GLU A 158 -9.11 2.91 -31.95
N ILE A 159 -8.47 3.91 -31.33
CA ILE A 159 -8.48 5.29 -31.83
C ILE A 159 -7.63 5.41 -33.10
N GLY A 160 -6.49 4.71 -33.17
CA GLY A 160 -5.64 4.66 -34.35
C GLY A 160 -6.36 4.06 -35.55
N MET A 161 -7.07 2.95 -35.35
CA MET A 161 -7.85 2.27 -36.39
C MET A 161 -9.06 3.07 -36.90
N LYS A 162 -9.63 3.97 -36.09
CA LYS A 162 -10.76 4.83 -36.52
C LYS A 162 -10.34 6.04 -37.34
N ASN A 163 -9.05 6.35 -37.36
CA ASN A 163 -8.49 7.52 -38.04
C ASN A 163 -7.76 7.15 -39.35
N GLU A 164 -7.73 5.87 -39.73
CA GLU A 164 -7.37 5.37 -41.07
C GLU A 164 -8.63 5.14 -41.91
#